data_AF-A0A1H3E6V2-F1
#
_entry.id   AF-A0A1H3E6V2-F1
#
_cell.length_a   1.000
_cell.length_b   1.000
_cell.length_c   1.000
_cell.angle_alpha   90.00
_cell.angle_beta   90.00
_cell.angle_gamma   90.00
#
_symmetry.space_group_name_H-M   'P 1'
#
loop_
_entity.id
_entity.type
_entity.pdbx_description
1 polymer ?
#
loop_
_entity_poly.entity_id
_entity_poly.type
_entity_poly.pdbx_seq_one_letter_code
_entity_poly.pdbx_strand_id
1 'polypeptide(L)' 'MTTHLTREPDGEWVHLACRTQIAADGIGLCLGTLSDARGSIGEVSQPLLVRAR' A
#
# COMPACT_ATOMS: atom_id res chain seq x y z
N MET A 1 8.51 -2.66 -5.35
CA MET A 1 7.55 -2.52 -4.23
C MET A 1 8.36 -2.47 -2.96
N THR A 2 7.97 -1.60 -2.03
CA THR A 2 8.65 -1.40 -0.76
C THR A 2 7.60 -1.29 0.34
N THR A 3 7.80 -2.02 1.43
CA THR A 3 6.98 -1.92 2.64
C THR A 3 7.89 -1.52 3.79
N HIS A 4 7.44 -0.57 4.61
CA HIS A 4 8.13 -0.17 5.82
C HIS A 4 7.20 -0.35 7.01
N LEU A 5 7.61 -1.19 7.97
CA LEU A 5 6.88 -1.43 9.20
C LEU A 5 7.55 -0.69 10.35
N THR A 6 6.77 0.01 11.16
CA THR A 6 7.25 0.73 12.34
C THR A 6 7.07 -0.06 13.63
N ARG A 7 6.24 -1.11 13.57
CA ARG A 7 5.98 -2.07 14.65
C ARG A 7 5.40 -3.36 14.07
N GLU A 8 5.41 -4.43 14.88
CA GLU A 8 4.70 -5.66 14.56
C GLU A 8 3.18 -5.47 14.66
N PRO A 9 2.39 -6.14 13.78
CA PRO A 9 0.94 -6.19 13.91
C PRO A 9 0.53 -6.95 15.18
N ASP A 10 -0.54 -6.49 15.80
CA ASP A 10 -1.22 -7.14 16.92
C ASP A 10 -2.52 -7.80 16.46
N GLY A 11 -2.72 -9.06 16.86
CA GLY A 11 -3.85 -9.88 16.45
C GLY A 11 -3.71 -10.50 15.06
N GLU A 12 -4.82 -11.00 14.52
CA GLU A 12 -4.83 -11.81 13.29
C GLU A 12 -5.06 -11.00 12.02
N TRP A 13 -5.62 -9.78 12.15
CA TRP A 13 -6.08 -8.98 11.02
C TRP A 13 -5.25 -7.72 10.83
N VAL A 14 -4.87 -7.48 9.58
CA VAL A 14 -4.26 -6.22 9.11
C VAL A 14 -5.18 -5.60 8.06
N HIS A 15 -5.59 -4.37 8.30
CA HIS A 15 -6.27 -3.54 7.33
C HIS A 15 -5.25 -2.85 6.41
N LEU A 16 -5.53 -2.89 5.10
CA LEU A 16 -4.75 -2.23 4.07
C LEU A 16 -5.64 -1.24 3.32
N ALA A 17 -5.40 0.05 3.53
CA ALA A 17 -6.04 1.12 2.78
C ALA A 17 -5.09 1.60 1.68
N CYS A 18 -5.46 1.41 0.42
CA CYS A 18 -4.62 1.80 -0.72
C CYS A 18 -5.29 2.81 -1.62
N ARG A 19 -4.47 3.69 -2.21
CA ARG A 19 -4.86 4.56 -3.32
C ARG A 19 -3.84 4.46 -4.45
N THR A 20 -4.34 4.27 -5.66
CA THR A 20 -3.51 4.18 -6.87
C THR A 20 -3.72 5.41 -7.73
N GLN A 21 -2.63 5.98 -8.21
CA GLN A 21 -2.63 6.99 -9.28
C GLN A 21 -1.95 6.39 -10.51
N ILE A 22 -2.54 6.60 -11.68
CA ILE A 22 -2.04 6.11 -12.97
C ILE A 22 -1.99 7.31 -13.91
N ALA A 23 -0.83 7.57 -14.50
CA ALA A 23 -0.64 8.59 -15.51
C ALA A 23 -1.16 8.12 -16.87
N ALA A 24 -1.30 9.05 -17.82
CA ALA A 24 -1.83 8.76 -19.16
C ALA A 24 -0.99 7.73 -19.95
N ASP A 25 0.30 7.61 -19.63
CA ASP A 25 1.22 6.63 -20.21
C ASP A 25 1.19 5.24 -19.52
N GLY A 26 0.30 5.07 -18.54
CA GLY A 26 0.12 3.83 -17.80
C GLY A 26 1.10 3.63 -16.64
N ILE A 27 2.07 4.52 -16.43
CA ILE A 27 2.94 4.47 -15.25
C ILE A 27 2.13 4.92 -14.03
N GLY A 28 2.18 4.15 -12.96
CA GLY A 28 1.43 4.42 -11.76
C GLY A 28 2.20 4.19 -10.47
N LEU A 29 1.66 4.75 -9.40
CA LEU A 29 2.11 4.54 -8.03
C LEU A 29 0.89 4.19 -7.17
N CYS A 30 0.99 3.07 -6.46
CA CYS A 30 0.09 2.71 -5.38
C CYS A 30 0.76 3.03 -4.05
N LEU A 31 0.07 3.77 -3.18
CA LEU A 31 0.46 4.00 -1.80
C LEU A 31 -0.60 3.41 -0.88
N GLY A 32 -0.18 2.81 0.23
CA GLY A 32 -1.10 2.27 1.21
C GLY A 32 -0.62 2.36 2.64
N THR A 33 -1.57 2.47 3.56
CA THR A 33 -1.35 2.40 5.01
C THR A 33 -1.77 1.03 5.50
N LEU A 34 -0.91 0.39 6.30
CA LEU A 34 -1.21 -0.82 7.03
C LEU A 34 -1.59 -0.45 8.46
N SER A 35 -2.65 -1.07 8.97
CA SER A 35 -3.12 -0.84 10.34
C SER A 35 -3.67 -2.12 10.95
N ASP A 36 -3.48 -2.29 12.26
CA ASP A 36 -4.17 -3.28 13.07
C ASP A 36 -5.21 -2.60 13.98
N ALA A 37 -5.81 -3.33 14.91
CA ALA A 37 -6.78 -2.78 15.87
C ALA A 37 -6.19 -1.69 16.79
N ARG A 38 -4.86 -1.59 16.90
CA ARG A 38 -4.14 -0.59 17.70
C ARG A 38 -3.66 0.61 16.87
N GLY A 39 -3.91 0.62 15.56
CA GLY A 39 -3.62 1.74 14.68
C GLY A 39 -2.59 1.41 13.59
N SER A 40 -1.90 2.43 13.10
CA SER A 40 -0.93 2.26 11.99
C SER A 40 0.25 1.40 12.40
N ILE A 41 0.65 0.49 11.52
CA ILE A 41 1.82 -0.39 11.69
C ILE A 41 2.87 -0.18 10.59
N GLY A 42 2.53 0.57 9.55
CA GLY A 42 3.45 0.83 8.45
C GLY A 42 2.77 1.31 7.18
N GLU A 43 3.58 1.41 6.14
CA GLU A 43 3.16 1.88 4.82
C GLU A 43 3.76 1.01 3.72
N VAL A 44 3.10 1.02 2.57
CA VAL A 44 3.53 0.34 1.36
C VAL A 44 3.53 1.30 0.17
N SER A 45 4.54 1.17 -0.68
CA SER A 45 4.63 1.85 -1.97
C SER A 45 4.93 0.85 -3.07
N GLN A 46 4.18 0.93 -4.17
CA GLN A 46 4.37 0.07 -5.33
C GLN A 46 4.27 0.90 -6.61
N PRO A 47 5.39 1.10 -7.33
CA PRO A 47 5.35 1.47 -8.73
C PRO A 47 4.71 0.34 -9.55
N LEU A 48 3.90 0.71 -10.54
CA LEU A 48 3.23 -0.24 -11.44
C LEU A 48 3.17 0.31 -12.88
N LEU A 49 2.99 -0.59 -13.84
CA LEU A 49 2.68 -0.27 -15.23
C LEU A 49 1.35 -0.93 -15.60
N VAL A 50 0.39 -0.13 -16.05
CA VAL A 50 -0.92 -0.58 -16.53
C VAL A 50 -0.98 -0.40 -18.04
N ARG A 51 -1.45 -1.42 -18.77
CA ARG A 51 -1.64 -1.38 -20.22
C ARG A 51 -3.11 -1.61 -20.56
N ALA A 52 -3.55 -1.02 -21.68
CA ALA A 52 -4.85 -1.35 -22.25
C ALA A 52 -4.93 -2.85 -22.56
N ARG A 53 -6.14 -3.42 -22.42
CA ARG A 53 -6.40 -4.86 -22.58
C ARG A 53 -6.43 -5.28 -24.04
#